data_AF-A0A3N5V7U4-F1
#
_entry.id   AF-A0A3N5V7U4-F1
#
_cell.length_a   1.000
_cell.length_b   1.000
_cell.length_c   1.000
_cell.angle_alpha   90.00
_cell.angle_beta   90.00
_cell.angle_gamma   90.00
#
_symmetry.space_group_name_H-M   'P 1'
#
loop_
_entity.id
_entity.type
_entity.pdbx_description
1 polymer ?
#
loop_
_entity_poly.entity_id
_entity_poly.type
_entity_poly.pdbx_seq_one_letter_code
_entity_poly.pdbx_strand_id
1 'polypeptide(L)'
;MRKISSLHQSSKWFVPVLPYLAVGLGLFWFRNAWVALVGFHLAIVLSLLLAGSNLPVRILFKSNDLRWVVLSIILCSSAISLYFLWSYFGILSDLSAYVASLGLNSSNWILFIAYFVLVNPFIEEYFWRGYLGNLTKSLYVSDFAYAGFHALILWNRAQTSSVIYSLTLLVLAGWFWRQMAREDGGLLASVLGHMTADFMILMTVYWKT
;
A
#
# COMPACT_ATOMS: atom_id res chain seq x y z
N MET A 1 -17.71 7.67 -27.98
CA MET A 1 -16.48 7.74 -27.16
C MET A 1 -15.84 9.10 -27.33
N ARG A 2 -15.88 9.97 -26.30
CA ARG A 2 -15.31 11.32 -26.39
C ARG A 2 -13.79 11.27 -26.27
N LYS A 3 -13.08 11.82 -27.26
CA LYS A 3 -11.68 12.27 -27.18
C LYS A 3 -11.60 13.37 -26.11
N ILE A 4 -11.51 13.01 -24.84
CA ILE A 4 -11.06 13.90 -23.78
C ILE A 4 -9.72 13.34 -23.29
N SER A 5 -8.71 14.20 -23.29
CA SER A 5 -7.52 14.18 -22.42
C SER A 5 -6.26 13.38 -22.78
N SER A 6 -5.61 13.65 -23.91
CA SER A 6 -4.15 13.42 -23.99
C SER A 6 -3.34 14.45 -23.18
N LEU A 7 -3.83 15.70 -23.06
CA LEU A 7 -3.15 16.80 -22.37
C LEU A 7 -3.18 16.71 -20.83
N HIS A 8 -4.02 15.86 -20.23
CA HIS A 8 -4.11 15.69 -18.77
C HIS A 8 -3.29 14.50 -18.25
N GLN A 9 -2.60 13.78 -19.14
CA GLN A 9 -1.88 12.56 -18.75
C GLN A 9 -0.45 12.83 -18.28
N SER A 10 0.15 13.96 -18.68
CA SER A 10 1.52 14.35 -18.30
C SER A 10 1.66 14.76 -16.83
N SER A 11 0.65 15.42 -16.23
CA SER A 11 0.72 15.93 -14.86
C SER A 11 0.50 14.86 -13.77
N LYS A 12 -0.06 13.69 -14.13
CA LYS A 12 -0.38 12.63 -13.16
C LYS A 12 0.84 12.06 -12.43
N TRP A 13 2.04 12.19 -13.02
CA TRP A 13 3.25 11.59 -12.48
C TRP A 13 3.89 12.37 -11.33
N PHE A 14 3.47 13.61 -11.10
CA PHE A 14 3.89 14.37 -9.91
C PHE A 14 3.02 14.06 -8.68
N VAL A 15 1.84 13.49 -8.88
CA VAL A 15 0.88 13.19 -7.82
C VAL A 15 1.45 12.23 -6.75
N PRO A 16 2.17 11.13 -7.10
CA PRO A 16 2.82 10.27 -6.10
C PRO A 16 3.88 10.95 -5.23
N VAL A 17 4.42 12.10 -5.62
CA VAL A 17 5.49 12.77 -4.87
C VAL A 17 5.02 13.21 -3.49
N LEU A 18 3.79 13.69 -3.36
CA LEU A 18 3.24 14.15 -2.08
C LEU A 18 3.16 13.01 -1.04
N PRO A 19 2.60 11.82 -1.35
CA PRO A 19 2.67 10.66 -0.48
C PRO A 19 4.09 10.27 -0.04
N TYR A 20 5.06 10.27 -0.97
CA TYR A 20 6.46 9.96 -0.64
C TYR A 20 7.06 10.95 0.36
N LEU A 21 6.83 12.26 0.14
CA LEU A 21 7.29 13.30 1.05
C LEU A 21 6.64 13.16 2.42
N ALA A 22 5.35 12.87 2.49
CA ALA A 22 4.64 12.70 3.76
C ALA A 22 5.18 11.51 4.57
N VAL A 23 5.41 10.36 3.93
CA VAL A 23 6.02 9.18 4.58
C VAL A 23 7.44 9.50 5.04
N GLY A 24 8.26 10.12 4.18
CA GLY A 24 9.63 10.49 4.52
C GLY A 24 9.72 11.47 5.70
N LEU A 25 8.90 12.52 5.70
CA LEU A 25 8.84 13.47 6.81
C LEU A 25 8.36 12.79 8.09
N GLY A 26 7.30 11.98 8.03
CA GLY A 26 6.78 11.25 9.19
C GLY A 26 7.80 10.31 9.82
N LEU A 27 8.52 9.54 9.00
CA LEU A 27 9.47 8.53 9.48
C LEU A 27 10.83 9.13 9.87
N PHE A 28 11.41 10.01 9.05
CA PHE A 28 12.79 10.46 9.26
C PHE A 28 12.88 11.77 10.06
N TRP A 29 11.91 12.67 9.91
CA TRP A 29 11.91 13.96 10.61
C TRP A 29 11.14 13.88 11.92
N PHE A 30 9.85 13.53 11.86
CA PHE A 30 9.01 13.45 13.06
C PHE A 30 9.21 12.16 13.85
N ARG A 31 9.76 11.11 13.23
CA ARG A 31 9.96 9.78 13.82
C ARG A 31 8.69 9.27 14.50
N ASN A 32 7.57 9.33 13.77
CA ASN A 32 6.27 8.98 14.31
C ASN A 32 5.41 8.25 13.26
N ALA A 33 4.99 7.03 13.58
CA ALA A 33 4.23 6.17 12.66
C ALA A 33 2.84 6.74 12.34
N TRP A 34 2.16 7.35 13.32
CA TRP A 34 0.86 8.00 13.10
C TRP A 34 0.98 9.22 12.19
N VAL A 35 2.00 10.06 12.40
CA VAL A 35 2.26 11.23 11.54
C VAL A 35 2.56 10.77 10.11
N ALA A 36 3.37 9.72 9.94
CA ALA A 36 3.64 9.14 8.63
C ALA A 36 2.35 8.64 7.93
N LEU A 37 1.53 7.85 8.62
CA LEU A 37 0.31 7.25 8.06
C LEU A 37 -0.78 8.29 7.76
N VAL A 38 -1.10 9.15 8.74
CA VAL A 38 -2.14 10.18 8.55
C VAL A 38 -1.67 11.22 7.53
N GLY A 39 -0.40 11.62 7.58
CA GLY A 39 0.20 12.50 6.59
C GLY A 39 0.13 11.92 5.18
N PHE A 40 0.42 10.62 5.01
CA PHE A 40 0.30 9.90 3.76
C PHE A 40 -1.14 9.91 3.22
N HIS A 41 -2.14 9.60 4.07
CA HIS A 41 -3.55 9.66 3.69
C HIS A 41 -3.99 11.07 3.27
N LEU A 42 -3.62 12.09 4.05
CA LEU A 42 -3.92 13.49 3.73
C LEU A 42 -3.28 13.91 2.40
N ALA A 43 -2.04 13.49 2.15
CA ALA A 43 -1.34 13.75 0.90
C ALA A 43 -2.03 13.10 -0.30
N ILE A 44 -2.50 11.84 -0.17
CA ILE A 44 -3.29 11.17 -1.22
C ILE A 44 -4.59 11.94 -1.48
N VAL A 45 -5.36 12.26 -0.44
CA VAL A 45 -6.65 12.96 -0.58
C VAL A 45 -6.45 14.32 -1.23
N LEU A 46 -5.46 15.11 -0.77
CA LEU A 46 -5.12 16.39 -1.37
C LEU A 46 -4.73 16.23 -2.84
N SER A 47 -3.93 15.21 -3.16
CA SER A 47 -3.52 14.94 -4.54
C SER A 47 -4.72 14.62 -5.44
N LEU A 48 -5.68 13.84 -4.96
CA LEU A 48 -6.91 13.50 -5.68
C LEU A 48 -7.81 14.73 -5.89
N LEU A 49 -7.90 15.61 -4.89
CA LEU A 49 -8.65 16.86 -4.98
C LEU A 49 -8.02 17.84 -5.99
N LEU A 50 -6.70 18.05 -5.92
CA LEU A 50 -5.96 18.90 -6.86
C LEU A 50 -6.01 18.37 -8.29
N ALA A 51 -6.01 17.04 -8.43
CA ALA A 51 -6.14 16.36 -9.71
C ALA A 51 -7.57 16.38 -10.30
N GLY A 52 -8.59 16.79 -9.53
CA GLY A 52 -9.99 16.73 -9.95
C GLY A 52 -10.46 15.31 -10.29
N SER A 53 -10.12 14.32 -9.45
CA SER A 53 -10.56 12.94 -9.69
C SER A 53 -12.09 12.84 -9.71
N ASN A 54 -12.64 12.35 -10.82
CA ASN A 54 -14.08 12.12 -11.00
C ASN A 54 -14.48 10.64 -10.79
N LEU A 55 -13.58 9.82 -10.23
CA LEU A 55 -13.84 8.40 -10.02
C LEU A 55 -14.87 8.22 -8.88
N PRO A 56 -15.99 7.51 -9.08
CA PRO A 56 -17.00 7.40 -8.04
C PRO A 56 -16.52 6.47 -6.92
N VAL A 57 -16.61 6.92 -5.66
CA VAL A 57 -16.17 6.17 -4.46
C VAL A 57 -16.78 4.75 -4.39
N ARG A 58 -18.00 4.56 -4.92
CA ARG A 58 -18.67 3.25 -4.98
C ARG A 58 -17.86 2.15 -5.69
N ILE A 59 -16.87 2.49 -6.51
CA ILE A 59 -16.01 1.50 -7.16
C ILE A 59 -15.21 0.67 -6.14
N LEU A 60 -14.92 1.22 -4.95
CA LEU A 60 -14.25 0.53 -3.84
C LEU A 60 -15.05 -0.65 -3.29
N PHE A 61 -16.38 -0.58 -3.42
CA PHE A 61 -17.31 -1.58 -2.89
C PHE A 61 -17.90 -2.46 -3.99
N LYS A 62 -17.33 -2.40 -5.19
CA LYS A 62 -17.80 -3.15 -6.35
C LYS A 62 -16.84 -4.29 -6.67
N SER A 63 -17.42 -5.48 -6.90
CA SER A 63 -16.81 -6.57 -7.63
C SER A 63 -17.88 -7.20 -8.53
N ASN A 64 -17.52 -7.57 -9.76
CA ASN A 64 -18.43 -8.24 -10.69
C ASN A 64 -18.25 -9.77 -10.65
N ASP A 65 -17.12 -10.26 -10.12
CA ASP A 65 -16.81 -11.68 -10.03
C ASP A 65 -16.17 -12.04 -8.68
N LEU A 66 -16.92 -12.80 -7.87
CA LEU A 66 -16.49 -13.27 -6.55
C LEU A 66 -15.16 -14.06 -6.59
N ARG A 67 -14.83 -14.68 -7.73
CA ARG A 67 -13.56 -15.41 -7.90
C ARG A 67 -12.36 -14.49 -7.67
N TRP A 68 -12.42 -13.23 -8.08
CA TRP A 68 -11.34 -12.27 -7.84
C TRP A 68 -11.18 -11.94 -6.36
N VAL A 69 -12.29 -11.78 -5.64
CA VAL A 69 -12.26 -11.54 -4.18
C VAL A 69 -11.62 -12.71 -3.45
N VAL A 70 -12.07 -13.93 -3.73
CA VAL A 70 -11.55 -15.16 -3.09
C VAL A 70 -10.07 -15.35 -3.43
N LEU A 71 -9.70 -15.22 -4.71
CA LEU A 71 -8.31 -15.37 -5.15
C LEU A 71 -7.39 -14.35 -4.47
N SER A 72 -7.81 -13.09 -4.40
CA SER A 72 -7.08 -12.00 -3.77
C SER A 72 -6.82 -12.28 -2.28
N ILE A 73 -7.85 -12.67 -1.52
CA ILE A 73 -7.72 -13.00 -0.09
C ILE A 73 -6.79 -14.20 0.12
N ILE A 74 -6.94 -15.28 -0.65
CA ILE A 74 -6.09 -16.48 -0.51
C ILE A 74 -4.61 -16.14 -0.81
N LEU A 75 -4.34 -15.45 -1.91
CA LEU A 75 -2.97 -15.09 -2.28
C LEU A 75 -2.35 -14.14 -1.25
N CYS A 76 -3.09 -13.14 -0.77
CA CYS A 76 -2.59 -12.18 0.21
C CYS A 76 -2.43 -12.79 1.61
N SER A 77 -3.18 -13.85 1.94
CA SER A 77 -2.97 -14.62 3.18
C SER A 77 -1.58 -15.28 3.23
N SER A 78 -0.93 -15.48 2.08
CA SER A 78 0.46 -16.00 2.05
C SER A 78 1.47 -15.08 2.73
N ALA A 79 1.13 -13.82 3.04
CA ALA A 79 1.95 -12.92 3.83
C ALA A 79 2.23 -13.46 5.25
N ILE A 80 1.45 -14.42 5.76
CA ILE A 80 1.76 -15.17 6.98
C ILE A 80 3.10 -15.91 6.90
N SER A 81 3.60 -16.20 5.69
CA SER A 81 4.93 -16.79 5.48
C SER A 81 6.05 -15.94 6.09
N LEU A 82 5.86 -14.62 6.23
CA LEU A 82 6.79 -13.73 6.92
C LEU A 82 7.04 -14.17 8.37
N TYR A 83 6.03 -14.70 9.06
CA TYR A 83 6.17 -15.17 10.45
C TYR A 83 7.15 -16.35 10.56
N PHE A 84 7.07 -17.28 9.60
CA PHE A 84 7.91 -18.47 9.54
C PHE A 84 9.29 -18.18 8.97
N LEU A 85 9.39 -17.24 8.02
CA LEU A 85 10.62 -16.85 7.33
C LEU A 85 11.32 -15.65 7.99
N TRP A 86 10.87 -15.22 9.17
CA TRP A 86 11.35 -14.02 9.86
C TRP A 86 12.88 -13.94 9.96
N SER A 87 13.51 -15.02 10.44
CA SER A 87 14.97 -15.10 10.60
C SER A 87 15.72 -15.11 9.26
N TYR A 88 15.10 -15.66 8.21
CA TYR A 88 15.70 -15.70 6.87
C TYR A 88 15.79 -14.30 6.25
N PHE A 89 14.78 -13.46 6.49
CA PHE A 89 14.77 -12.09 5.97
C PHE A 89 15.74 -11.15 6.69
N GLY A 90 16.39 -11.58 7.77
CA GLY A 90 17.40 -10.77 8.46
C GLY A 90 16.83 -9.46 9.00
N ILE A 91 15.60 -9.49 9.51
CA ILE A 91 14.97 -8.35 10.17
C ILE A 91 15.76 -8.06 11.46
N LEU A 92 16.07 -6.78 11.69
CA LEU A 92 16.91 -6.38 12.82
C LEU A 92 16.29 -6.82 14.16
N SER A 93 17.13 -7.27 15.08
CA SER A 93 16.71 -7.76 16.40
C SER A 93 16.15 -6.66 17.32
N ASP A 94 16.43 -5.39 17.02
CA ASP A 94 15.95 -4.22 17.76
C ASP A 94 14.63 -3.66 17.21
N LEU A 95 13.91 -4.40 16.36
CA LEU A 95 12.68 -3.92 15.73
C LEU A 95 11.65 -3.41 16.77
N SER A 96 11.47 -4.11 17.90
CA SER A 96 10.57 -3.68 18.96
C SER A 96 10.92 -2.29 19.50
N ALA A 97 12.20 -2.05 19.81
CA ALA A 97 12.71 -0.75 20.25
C ALA A 97 12.56 0.32 19.16
N TYR A 98 12.80 -0.04 17.89
CA TYR A 98 12.61 0.88 16.78
C TYR A 98 11.15 1.31 16.64
N VAL A 99 10.20 0.37 16.67
CA VAL A 99 8.80 0.74 16.48
C VAL A 99 8.26 1.49 17.71
N ALA A 100 8.75 1.19 18.91
CA ALA A 100 8.55 2.03 20.10
C ALA A 100 9.07 3.46 19.91
N SER A 101 10.24 3.62 19.28
CA SER A 101 10.79 4.94 18.95
C SER A 101 9.95 5.71 17.92
N LEU A 102 9.10 5.02 17.15
CA LEU A 102 8.09 5.63 16.26
C LEU A 102 6.78 5.98 16.98
N GLY A 103 6.72 5.86 18.31
CA GLY A 103 5.57 6.21 19.13
C GLY A 103 4.47 5.15 19.18
N LEU A 104 4.73 3.93 18.68
CA LEU A 104 3.80 2.81 18.81
C LEU A 104 4.18 1.95 20.02
N ASN A 105 3.22 1.68 20.90
CA ASN A 105 3.43 0.89 22.11
C ASN A 105 2.17 0.07 22.40
N SER A 106 2.20 -0.76 23.45
CA SER A 106 1.10 -1.66 23.81
C SER A 106 -0.27 -0.97 23.96
N SER A 107 -0.32 0.32 24.31
CA SER A 107 -1.58 1.06 24.47
C SER A 107 -2.23 1.47 23.14
N ASN A 108 -1.46 1.66 22.07
CA ASN A 108 -1.96 2.20 20.80
C ASN A 108 -1.70 1.29 19.58
N TRP A 109 -0.94 0.21 19.74
CA TRP A 109 -0.54 -0.65 18.63
C TRP A 109 -1.73 -1.31 17.93
N ILE A 110 -2.66 -1.88 18.71
CA ILE A 110 -3.86 -2.52 18.15
C ILE A 110 -4.74 -1.51 17.42
N LEU A 111 -4.84 -0.27 17.94
CA LEU A 111 -5.56 0.80 17.26
C LEU A 111 -4.87 1.19 15.95
N PHE A 112 -3.53 1.24 15.93
CA PHE A 112 -2.76 1.48 14.71
C PHE A 112 -3.00 0.39 13.67
N ILE A 113 -2.90 -0.90 14.05
CA ILE A 113 -3.19 -2.03 13.16
C ILE A 113 -4.62 -1.94 12.62
N ALA A 114 -5.61 -1.74 13.50
CA ALA A 114 -7.00 -1.66 13.09
C ALA A 114 -7.24 -0.53 12.09
N TYR A 115 -6.69 0.66 12.35
CA TYR A 115 -6.80 1.79 11.43
C TYR A 115 -6.08 1.50 10.10
N PHE A 116 -4.85 0.98 10.15
CA PHE A 116 -4.07 0.65 8.96
C PHE A 116 -4.85 -0.35 8.10
N VAL A 117 -5.23 -1.50 8.64
CA VAL A 117 -5.93 -2.56 7.92
C VAL A 117 -7.30 -2.12 7.40
N LEU A 118 -8.05 -1.31 8.16
CA LEU A 118 -9.43 -0.96 7.78
C LEU A 118 -9.54 0.29 6.90
N VAL A 119 -8.55 1.19 6.92
CA VAL A 119 -8.61 2.49 6.22
C VAL A 119 -7.58 2.57 5.10
N ASN A 120 -6.35 2.12 5.34
CA ASN A 120 -5.24 2.28 4.37
C ASN A 120 -5.57 1.64 3.00
N PRO A 121 -6.06 0.38 2.93
CA PRO A 121 -6.41 -0.24 1.65
C PRO A 121 -7.43 0.54 0.82
N PHE A 122 -8.42 1.18 1.43
CA PHE A 122 -9.41 1.96 0.68
C PHE A 122 -8.79 3.19 0.02
N ILE A 123 -7.94 3.90 0.75
CA ILE A 123 -7.28 5.13 0.27
C ILE A 123 -6.24 4.77 -0.80
N GLU A 124 -5.40 3.77 -0.52
CA GLU A 124 -4.36 3.31 -1.42
C GLU A 124 -4.91 2.71 -2.71
N GLU A 125 -5.88 1.79 -2.64
CA GLU A 125 -6.42 1.16 -3.85
C GLU A 125 -7.16 2.17 -4.72
N TYR A 126 -7.91 3.11 -4.12
CA TYR A 126 -8.54 4.19 -4.88
C TYR A 126 -7.50 5.03 -5.62
N PHE A 127 -6.39 5.37 -4.96
CA PHE A 127 -5.34 6.21 -5.53
C PHE A 127 -4.53 5.47 -6.60
N TRP A 128 -3.95 4.33 -6.26
CA TRP A 128 -3.00 3.61 -7.12
C TRP A 128 -3.68 2.85 -8.25
N ARG A 129 -4.81 2.18 -7.99
CA ARG A 129 -5.49 1.32 -8.98
C ARG A 129 -6.67 2.04 -9.63
N GLY A 130 -7.35 2.90 -8.88
CA GLY A 130 -8.43 3.75 -9.40
C GLY A 130 -7.91 4.93 -10.23
N TYR A 131 -7.21 5.87 -9.59
CA TYR A 131 -6.83 7.14 -10.22
C TYR A 131 -5.56 7.05 -11.10
N LEU A 132 -4.49 6.41 -10.60
CA LEU A 132 -3.22 6.20 -11.32
C LEU A 132 -3.19 4.90 -12.15
N GLY A 133 -4.23 4.08 -12.05
CA GLY A 133 -4.32 2.81 -12.75
C GLY A 133 -4.30 2.94 -14.27
N ASN A 134 -3.94 1.84 -14.93
CA ASN A 134 -3.86 1.73 -16.38
C ASN A 134 -4.37 0.38 -16.86
N LEU A 135 -4.97 0.35 -18.05
CA LEU A 135 -5.56 -0.84 -18.67
C LEU A 135 -4.53 -1.78 -19.33
N THR A 136 -3.24 -1.46 -19.32
CA THR A 136 -2.21 -2.35 -19.87
C THR A 136 -2.13 -3.67 -19.10
N LYS A 137 -1.83 -4.76 -19.82
CA LYS A 137 -1.59 -6.10 -19.22
C LYS A 137 -0.17 -6.27 -18.69
N SER A 138 0.77 -5.45 -19.16
CA SER A 138 2.17 -5.47 -18.70
C SER A 138 2.35 -4.69 -17.40
N LEU A 139 3.53 -4.79 -16.77
CA LEU A 139 3.92 -3.89 -15.68
C LEU A 139 3.80 -2.43 -16.11
N TYR A 140 3.44 -1.57 -15.16
CA TYR A 140 3.24 -0.14 -15.39
C TYR A 140 3.93 0.69 -14.31
N VAL A 141 4.25 1.94 -14.62
CA VAL A 141 5.02 2.83 -13.71
C VAL A 141 4.33 2.99 -12.35
N SER A 142 3.00 2.96 -12.29
CA SER A 142 2.25 2.98 -11.02
C SER A 142 2.58 1.80 -10.11
N ASP A 143 2.86 0.62 -10.68
CA ASP A 143 3.16 -0.60 -9.91
C ASP A 143 4.51 -0.44 -9.19
N PHE A 144 5.47 0.22 -9.84
CA PHE A 144 6.77 0.58 -9.26
C PHE A 144 6.67 1.72 -8.25
N ALA A 145 5.86 2.75 -8.52
CA ALA A 145 5.66 3.86 -7.59
C ALA A 145 4.93 3.41 -6.31
N TYR A 146 3.98 2.48 -6.42
CA TYR A 146 3.34 1.84 -5.28
C TYR A 146 4.36 1.09 -4.42
N ALA A 147 5.23 0.28 -5.03
CA ALA A 147 6.26 -0.45 -4.28
C ALA A 147 7.32 0.51 -3.69
N GLY A 148 7.71 1.54 -4.42
CA GLY A 148 8.88 2.35 -4.10
C GLY A 148 8.78 3.14 -2.79
N PHE A 149 7.60 3.62 -2.38
CA PHE A 149 7.51 4.34 -1.10
C PHE A 149 7.73 3.40 0.11
N HIS A 150 7.43 2.11 -0.04
CA HIS A 150 7.71 1.11 1.00
C HIS A 150 9.21 0.92 1.22
N ALA A 151 10.05 1.25 0.25
CA ALA A 151 11.50 1.28 0.45
C ALA A 151 11.90 2.25 1.56
N LEU A 152 11.16 3.36 1.75
CA LEU A 152 11.40 4.31 2.85
C LEU A 152 11.11 3.67 4.22
N ILE A 153 10.08 2.83 4.29
CA ILE A 153 9.69 2.11 5.51
C ILE A 153 10.76 1.06 5.87
N LEU A 154 11.27 0.35 4.87
CA LEU A 154 12.25 -0.73 5.03
C LEU A 154 13.71 -0.24 5.12
N TRP A 155 13.96 1.04 4.88
CA TRP A 155 15.29 1.62 4.82
C TRP A 155 16.07 1.38 6.11
N ASN A 156 17.20 0.66 6.01
CA ASN A 156 18.02 0.23 7.14
C ASN A 156 17.27 -0.59 8.21
N ARG A 157 16.19 -1.31 7.84
CA ARG A 157 15.41 -2.18 8.76
C ARG A 157 15.46 -3.66 8.42
N ALA A 158 15.91 -3.99 7.22
CA ALA A 158 16.16 -5.35 6.76
C ALA A 158 17.42 -5.38 5.92
N GLN A 159 17.97 -6.57 5.71
CA GLN A 159 19.07 -6.76 4.77
C GLN A 159 18.67 -6.31 3.36
N THR A 160 19.62 -5.77 2.59
CA THR A 160 19.38 -5.24 1.25
C THR A 160 18.69 -6.25 0.32
N SER A 161 19.07 -7.53 0.39
CA SER A 161 18.44 -8.62 -0.37
C SER A 161 16.95 -8.76 -0.05
N SER A 162 16.59 -8.69 1.23
CA SER A 162 15.20 -8.76 1.70
C SER A 162 14.41 -7.53 1.27
N VAL A 163 15.00 -6.33 1.29
CA VAL A 163 14.36 -5.11 0.75
C VAL A 163 14.07 -5.28 -0.74
N ILE A 164 15.04 -5.72 -1.55
CA ILE A 164 14.86 -5.96 -2.99
C ILE A 164 13.77 -7.01 -3.23
N TYR A 165 13.77 -8.09 -2.45
CA TYR A 165 12.76 -9.14 -2.54
C TYR A 165 11.35 -8.60 -2.22
N SER A 166 11.19 -7.88 -1.11
CA SER A 166 9.92 -7.25 -0.72
C SER A 166 9.42 -6.27 -1.78
N LEU A 167 10.29 -5.42 -2.32
CA LEU A 167 9.91 -4.48 -3.39
C LEU A 167 9.48 -5.22 -4.66
N THR A 168 10.15 -6.30 -5.02
CA THR A 168 9.76 -7.13 -6.17
C THR A 168 8.38 -7.73 -5.96
N LEU A 169 8.10 -8.29 -4.79
CA LEU A 169 6.77 -8.81 -4.45
C LEU A 169 5.70 -7.70 -4.45
N LEU A 170 6.02 -6.50 -3.95
CA LEU A 170 5.08 -5.38 -3.97
C LEU A 170 4.79 -4.87 -5.38
N VAL A 171 5.76 -4.87 -6.29
CA VAL A 171 5.51 -4.56 -7.71
C VAL A 171 4.57 -5.60 -8.33
N LEU A 172 4.81 -6.89 -8.06
CA LEU A 172 3.96 -7.97 -8.57
C LEU A 172 2.55 -7.92 -7.97
N ALA A 173 2.41 -7.63 -6.68
CA ALA A 173 1.13 -7.42 -6.02
C ALA A 173 0.40 -6.19 -6.62
N GLY A 174 1.13 -5.09 -6.85
CA GLY A 174 0.62 -3.90 -7.52
C GLY A 174 0.05 -4.17 -8.89
N TRP A 175 0.84 -4.85 -9.71
CA TRP A 175 0.41 -5.32 -11.02
C TRP A 175 -0.80 -6.26 -10.93
N PHE A 176 -0.76 -7.26 -10.05
CA PHE A 176 -1.84 -8.24 -9.89
C PHE A 176 -3.17 -7.58 -9.51
N TRP A 177 -3.17 -6.72 -8.48
CA TRP A 177 -4.35 -5.97 -8.06
C TRP A 177 -4.87 -5.04 -9.16
N ARG A 178 -3.99 -4.44 -9.96
CA ARG A 178 -4.39 -3.66 -11.14
C ARG A 178 -5.02 -4.54 -12.23
N GLN A 179 -4.51 -5.76 -12.45
CA GLN A 179 -5.13 -6.69 -13.40
C GLN A 179 -6.52 -7.13 -12.92
N MET A 180 -6.70 -7.40 -11.63
CA MET A 180 -8.02 -7.68 -11.07
C MET A 180 -8.96 -6.50 -11.26
N ALA A 181 -8.54 -5.27 -10.91
CA ALA A 181 -9.36 -4.08 -11.12
C ALA A 181 -9.76 -3.88 -12.59
N ARG A 182 -8.85 -4.21 -13.52
CA ARG A 182 -9.09 -4.13 -14.97
C ARG A 182 -10.11 -5.15 -15.47
N GLU A 183 -9.97 -6.42 -15.07
CA GLU A 183 -10.86 -7.50 -15.51
C GLU A 183 -12.21 -7.47 -14.77
N ASP A 184 -12.20 -7.15 -13.48
CA ASP A 184 -13.37 -7.13 -12.62
C ASP A 184 -14.18 -5.82 -12.73
N GLY A 185 -13.56 -4.70 -13.12
CA GLY A 185 -14.25 -3.41 -13.23
C GLY A 185 -14.71 -2.81 -11.89
N GLY A 186 -14.03 -3.20 -10.80
CA GLY A 186 -14.24 -2.76 -9.42
C GLY A 186 -12.96 -2.92 -8.60
N LEU A 187 -12.90 -2.33 -7.40
CA LEU A 187 -11.71 -2.38 -6.54
C LEU A 187 -11.90 -3.24 -5.29
N LEU A 188 -13.08 -3.82 -5.06
CA LEU A 188 -13.34 -4.56 -3.81
C LEU A 188 -12.39 -5.75 -3.64
N ALA A 189 -12.09 -6.48 -4.72
CA ALA A 189 -11.16 -7.60 -4.66
C ALA A 189 -9.73 -7.16 -4.28
N SER A 190 -9.24 -6.03 -4.81
CA SER A 190 -7.91 -5.54 -4.45
C SER A 190 -7.88 -4.97 -3.04
N VAL A 191 -8.92 -4.24 -2.62
CA VAL A 191 -9.07 -3.73 -1.25
C VAL A 191 -9.02 -4.88 -0.25
N LEU A 192 -9.84 -5.91 -0.40
CA LEU A 192 -9.89 -7.02 0.56
C LEU A 192 -8.58 -7.84 0.58
N GLY A 193 -7.93 -8.00 -0.57
CA GLY A 193 -6.59 -8.61 -0.63
C GLY A 193 -5.55 -7.78 0.13
N HIS A 194 -5.53 -6.47 -0.12
CA HIS A 194 -4.63 -5.54 0.55
C HIS A 194 -4.87 -5.51 2.06
N MET A 195 -6.12 -5.43 2.53
CA MET A 195 -6.49 -5.57 3.95
C MET A 195 -5.95 -6.87 4.55
N THR A 196 -6.06 -7.98 3.82
CA THR A 196 -5.56 -9.28 4.27
C THR A 196 -4.04 -9.29 4.39
N ALA A 197 -3.32 -8.75 3.40
CA ALA A 197 -1.86 -8.65 3.43
C ALA A 197 -1.38 -7.78 4.59
N ASP A 198 -1.95 -6.57 4.74
CA ASP A 198 -1.62 -5.64 5.82
C ASP A 198 -1.84 -6.26 7.19
N PHE A 199 -2.97 -6.94 7.38
CA PHE A 199 -3.29 -7.61 8.63
C PHE A 199 -2.25 -8.68 8.96
N MET A 200 -1.95 -9.57 8.01
CA MET A 200 -0.99 -10.65 8.23
C MET A 200 0.41 -10.12 8.52
N ILE A 201 0.86 -9.08 7.80
CA ILE A 201 2.17 -8.46 8.00
C ILE A 201 2.24 -7.79 9.38
N LEU A 202 1.27 -6.93 9.70
CA LEU A 202 1.30 -6.15 10.94
C LEU A 202 1.09 -7.02 12.19
N MET A 203 0.26 -8.06 12.11
CA MET A 203 0.12 -9.03 13.20
C MET A 203 1.40 -9.85 13.38
N THR A 204 2.08 -10.19 12.28
CA THR A 204 3.40 -10.85 12.36
C THR A 204 4.40 -9.94 13.07
N VAL A 205 4.47 -8.66 12.70
CA VAL A 205 5.34 -7.69 13.38
C VAL A 205 4.96 -7.60 14.86
N TYR A 206 3.69 -7.40 15.19
CA TYR A 206 3.20 -7.29 16.57
C TYR A 206 3.59 -8.48 17.45
N TRP A 207 3.53 -9.72 16.93
CA TRP A 207 3.92 -10.90 17.70
C TRP A 207 5.43 -11.13 17.78
N LYS A 208 6.20 -10.51 16.89
CA LYS A 208 7.67 -10.62 16.85
C LYS A 208 8.37 -9.46 17.57
N THR A 209 7.63 -8.44 18.00
CA THR A 209 8.12 -7.27 18.74
C THR A 209 7.63 -7.28 20.17
#